data_AF-A0A2N2VTA0-F1
#
_entry.id   AF-A0A2N2VTA0-F1
#
_cell.length_a   1.000
_cell.length_b   1.000
_cell.length_c   1.000
_cell.angle_alpha   90.00
_cell.angle_beta   90.00
_cell.angle_gamma   90.00
#
_symmetry.space_group_name_H-M   'P 1'
#
loop_
_entity.id
_entity.type
_entity.pdbx_description
1 polymer ?
#
loop_
_entity_poly.entity_id
_entity_poly.type
_entity_poly.pdbx_seq_one_letter_code
_entity_poly.pdbx_strand_id
1 'polypeptide(L)'
;MSASIAKLVYDNMDMSNVEGTMRVKDKQLILEYVRMNTLDGTLGVSGIYSTTDAAKPVVDFMLDIKDVDVKQAFQTFNTMEKLAPIAGLASGKISTKVNLKTDLDGNMMPVFSSVNGGGNLMSTSLTFSNVNSFNKIADALKMDKFKQWVIEKVNLSFEMVDGKVFVKPFETALGKTKANISGWNSFDETMEYVMNLSIPRSEFGGAANNVLNNLVSEANKKGANFTAGEMIPVAVLIGGTISNPKISTSLKSIASNAMDQMKQQINETIQQKKEEVVTKVREEAGKYVEEANARAQKLLADAQKQADDIMRVANESAAKIRTESNTRADQLIAEGKKNGTIAEIAAKKAAEKTRKEGIEKADKLVAEAQKQSDNLMAKARQESDKIIQDARDKAEGK
;
A
#
# COMPACT_ATOMS: atom_id res chain seq x y z
N MET A 1 13.94 -16.53 -15.82
CA MET A 1 15.40 -16.36 -15.98
C MET A 1 16.00 -16.46 -14.59
N SER A 2 16.98 -17.33 -14.37
CA SER A 2 17.73 -17.36 -13.11
C SER A 2 18.92 -16.43 -13.24
N ALA A 3 19.09 -15.51 -12.29
CA ALA A 3 20.19 -14.57 -12.24
C ALA A 3 21.22 -15.05 -11.20
N SER A 4 22.48 -15.06 -11.59
CA SER A 4 23.63 -15.23 -10.69
C SER A 4 24.67 -14.21 -11.12
N ILE A 5 24.87 -13.17 -10.31
CA ILE A 5 25.74 -12.03 -10.63
C ILE A 5 26.67 -11.81 -9.44
N ALA A 6 27.97 -11.99 -9.67
CA ALA A 6 28.97 -11.85 -8.62
C ALA A 6 29.04 -10.41 -8.06
N LYS A 7 28.97 -9.41 -8.95
CA LYS A 7 28.94 -7.99 -8.59
C LYS A 7 27.96 -7.22 -9.47
N LEU A 8 27.09 -6.44 -8.86
CA LEU A 8 26.16 -5.53 -9.52
C LEU A 8 26.31 -4.15 -8.88
N VAL A 9 26.48 -3.12 -9.70
CA VAL A 9 26.47 -1.73 -9.25
C VAL A 9 25.26 -1.07 -9.86
N TYR A 10 24.41 -0.48 -9.03
CA TYR A 10 23.22 0.26 -9.47
C TYR A 10 23.12 1.56 -8.69
N ASP A 11 23.22 2.69 -9.37
CA ASP A 11 23.28 4.02 -8.76
C ASP A 11 24.38 4.10 -7.69
N ASN A 12 24.01 4.33 -6.42
CA ASN A 12 24.90 4.37 -5.26
C ASN A 12 24.97 3.03 -4.49
N MET A 13 24.38 1.95 -5.03
CA MET A 13 24.38 0.63 -4.40
C MET A 13 25.43 -0.30 -5.00
N ASP A 14 26.37 -0.70 -4.15
CA ASP A 14 27.22 -1.87 -4.38
C ASP A 14 26.52 -3.14 -3.87
N MET A 15 26.29 -4.08 -4.77
CA MET A 15 25.71 -5.38 -4.48
C MET A 15 26.66 -6.49 -4.90
N SER A 16 26.74 -7.54 -4.08
CA SER A 16 27.48 -8.76 -4.42
C SER A 16 26.64 -10.00 -4.19
N ASN A 17 27.00 -11.09 -4.86
CA ASN A 17 26.32 -12.39 -4.77
C ASN A 17 24.80 -12.26 -5.00
N VAL A 18 24.43 -11.60 -6.10
CA VAL A 18 23.02 -11.46 -6.47
C VAL A 18 22.53 -12.76 -7.08
N GLU A 19 21.59 -13.41 -6.42
CA GLU A 19 21.04 -14.70 -6.81
C GLU A 19 19.52 -14.70 -6.74
N GLY A 20 18.83 -15.24 -7.73
CA GLY A 20 17.37 -15.38 -7.68
C GLY A 20 16.76 -15.66 -9.04
N THR A 21 15.43 -15.63 -9.12
CA THR A 21 14.70 -15.79 -10.37
C THR A 21 13.92 -14.52 -10.72
N MET A 22 14.04 -14.09 -11.97
CA MET A 22 13.32 -12.96 -12.54
C MET A 22 12.48 -13.44 -13.72
N ARG A 23 11.23 -12.99 -13.80
CA ARG A 23 10.31 -13.31 -14.89
C ARG A 23 9.61 -12.04 -15.36
N VAL A 24 9.54 -11.84 -16.68
CA VAL A 24 8.72 -10.77 -17.27
C VAL A 24 7.53 -11.42 -17.94
N LYS A 25 6.31 -11.04 -17.52
CA LYS A 25 5.06 -11.56 -18.08
C LYS A 25 3.97 -10.51 -17.94
N ASP A 26 3.15 -10.33 -18.96
CA ASP A 26 1.96 -9.46 -18.92
C ASP A 26 2.23 -8.03 -18.39
N LYS A 27 3.36 -7.44 -18.82
CA LYS A 27 3.87 -6.12 -18.36
C LYS A 27 4.25 -6.06 -16.86
N GLN A 28 4.51 -7.20 -16.26
CA GLN A 28 4.98 -7.33 -14.88
C GLN A 28 6.38 -7.93 -14.86
N LEU A 29 7.26 -7.35 -14.03
CA LEU A 29 8.49 -7.96 -13.58
C LEU A 29 8.21 -8.66 -12.24
N ILE A 30 8.42 -9.97 -12.21
CA ILE A 30 8.23 -10.83 -11.04
C ILE A 30 9.62 -11.22 -10.53
N LEU A 31 9.89 -10.89 -9.27
CA LEU A 31 11.11 -11.21 -8.54
C LEU A 31 10.81 -12.35 -7.56
N GLU A 32 11.56 -13.44 -7.67
CA GLU A 32 11.37 -14.62 -6.83
C GLU A 32 12.66 -14.90 -6.08
N TYR A 33 12.64 -14.58 -4.78
CA TYR A 33 13.73 -14.81 -3.86
C TYR A 33 15.07 -14.26 -4.35
N VAL A 34 15.06 -13.02 -4.86
CA VAL A 34 16.29 -12.32 -5.23
C VAL A 34 17.01 -11.93 -3.96
N ARG A 35 18.19 -12.50 -3.72
CA ARG A 35 19.03 -12.24 -2.55
C ARG A 35 20.34 -11.61 -2.99
N MET A 36 20.86 -10.73 -2.17
CA MET A 36 22.12 -10.02 -2.41
C MET A 36 22.75 -9.59 -1.09
N ASN A 37 24.07 -9.41 -1.11
CA ASN A 37 24.81 -8.74 -0.05
C ASN A 37 24.96 -7.26 -0.39
N THR A 38 24.57 -6.38 0.53
CA THR A 38 24.67 -4.92 0.39
C THR A 38 24.56 -4.26 1.77
N LEU A 39 25.07 -3.03 1.92
CA LEU A 39 24.95 -2.22 3.16
C LEU A 39 25.41 -2.97 4.43
N ASP A 40 26.52 -3.71 4.33
CA ASP A 40 27.08 -4.59 5.37
C ASP A 40 26.15 -5.70 5.89
N GLY A 41 25.09 -6.01 5.13
CA GLY A 41 24.11 -7.02 5.45
C GLY A 41 23.63 -7.79 4.22
N THR A 42 22.47 -8.42 4.36
CA THR A 42 21.80 -9.13 3.26
C THR A 42 20.42 -8.55 3.01
N LEU A 43 20.07 -8.42 1.73
CA LEU A 43 18.74 -8.01 1.28
C LEU A 43 18.15 -9.16 0.45
N GLY A 44 16.95 -9.59 0.84
CA GLY A 44 16.07 -10.46 0.07
C GLY A 44 14.88 -9.67 -0.47
N VAL A 45 14.52 -9.89 -1.72
CA VAL A 45 13.38 -9.27 -2.39
C VAL A 45 12.58 -10.34 -3.12
N SER A 46 11.29 -10.38 -2.85
CA SER A 46 10.30 -11.11 -3.63
C SER A 46 9.12 -10.20 -3.92
N GLY A 47 8.46 -10.37 -5.06
CA GLY A 47 7.25 -9.63 -5.38
C GLY A 47 7.20 -9.17 -6.82
N ILE A 48 6.40 -8.15 -7.09
CA ILE A 48 6.10 -7.70 -8.44
C ILE A 48 6.29 -6.19 -8.61
N TYR A 49 6.76 -5.83 -9.79
CA TYR A 49 6.69 -4.49 -10.34
C TYR A 49 5.81 -4.54 -11.59
N SER A 50 4.68 -3.84 -11.58
CA SER A 50 3.65 -3.90 -12.62
C SER A 50 3.55 -2.58 -13.38
N THR A 51 3.63 -2.65 -14.70
CA THR A 51 3.42 -1.51 -15.62
C THR A 51 2.18 -1.75 -16.51
N THR A 52 1.21 -2.52 -16.00
CA THR A 52 -0.07 -2.77 -16.67
C THR A 52 -0.79 -1.47 -17.02
N ASP A 53 -0.81 -0.52 -16.08
CA ASP A 53 -1.06 0.90 -16.30
C ASP A 53 0.30 1.63 -16.31
N ALA A 54 0.73 2.10 -17.49
CA ALA A 54 2.03 2.76 -17.65
C ALA A 54 2.08 4.13 -16.96
N ALA A 55 0.93 4.78 -16.73
CA ALA A 55 0.86 6.06 -16.04
C ALA A 55 0.90 5.89 -14.51
N LYS A 56 0.66 4.66 -14.02
CA LYS A 56 0.60 4.36 -12.59
C LYS A 56 1.24 2.99 -12.28
N PRO A 57 2.59 2.86 -12.40
CA PRO A 57 3.26 1.62 -12.06
C PRO A 57 3.00 1.24 -10.60
N VAL A 58 2.93 -0.06 -10.32
CA VAL A 58 2.68 -0.58 -8.96
C VAL A 58 3.85 -1.44 -8.52
N VAL A 59 4.29 -1.23 -7.29
CA VAL A 59 5.23 -2.10 -6.58
C VAL A 59 4.46 -2.86 -5.50
N ASP A 60 4.71 -4.16 -5.41
CA ASP A 60 4.26 -5.02 -4.33
C ASP A 60 5.41 -5.97 -3.97
N PHE A 61 6.15 -5.62 -2.93
CA PHE A 61 7.38 -6.31 -2.52
C PHE A 61 7.30 -6.81 -1.08
N MET A 62 7.83 -8.00 -0.88
CA MET A 62 8.29 -8.51 0.40
C MET A 62 9.82 -8.38 0.46
N LEU A 63 10.29 -7.61 1.43
CA LEU A 63 11.70 -7.37 1.72
C LEU A 63 12.10 -8.15 2.98
N ASP A 64 13.21 -8.89 2.91
CA ASP A 64 13.87 -9.56 4.05
C ASP A 64 15.27 -8.98 4.20
N ILE A 65 15.41 -8.00 5.08
CA ILE A 65 16.65 -7.27 5.33
C ILE A 65 17.26 -7.83 6.62
N LYS A 66 18.56 -8.15 6.59
CA LYS A 66 19.28 -8.65 7.76
C LYS A 66 20.60 -7.93 7.95
N ASP A 67 20.82 -7.52 9.20
CA ASP A 67 22.08 -6.94 9.70
C ASP A 67 22.63 -5.77 8.86
N VAL A 68 21.72 -4.99 8.26
CA VAL A 68 22.04 -3.79 7.48
C VAL A 68 22.34 -2.62 8.40
N ASP A 69 23.40 -1.88 8.11
CA ASP A 69 23.74 -0.66 8.84
C ASP A 69 22.72 0.46 8.53
N VAL A 70 22.11 1.02 9.58
CA VAL A 70 21.04 2.03 9.43
C VAL A 70 21.55 3.31 8.77
N LYS A 71 22.79 3.72 9.08
CA LYS A 71 23.35 4.96 8.57
C LYS A 71 23.68 4.83 7.08
N GLN A 72 24.27 3.70 6.67
CA GLN A 72 24.49 3.41 5.25
C GLN A 72 23.17 3.31 4.49
N ALA A 73 22.17 2.63 5.05
CA ALA A 73 20.84 2.52 4.42
C ALA A 73 20.20 3.90 4.23
N PHE A 74 20.26 4.76 5.24
CA PHE A 74 19.75 6.13 5.16
C PHE A 74 20.44 6.97 4.08
N GLN A 75 21.76 6.84 3.95
CA GLN A 75 22.55 7.54 2.92
C GLN A 75 22.32 7.00 1.51
N THR A 76 21.94 5.73 1.39
CA THR A 76 21.74 5.06 0.11
C THR A 76 20.33 5.30 -0.42
N PHE A 77 19.33 5.17 0.45
CA PHE A 77 17.93 5.28 0.07
C PHE A 77 17.38 6.66 0.42
N ASN A 78 17.35 7.56 -0.57
CA ASN A 78 16.74 8.90 -0.43
C ASN A 78 15.28 8.85 0.04
N THR A 79 14.58 7.74 -0.20
CA THR A 79 13.25 7.50 0.34
C THR A 79 13.27 7.45 1.87
N MET A 80 14.26 6.83 2.51
CA MET A 80 14.36 6.77 3.97
C MET A 80 14.50 8.16 4.62
N GLU A 81 15.11 9.12 3.93
CA GLU A 81 15.14 10.52 4.39
C GLU A 81 13.72 11.09 4.56
N LYS A 82 12.82 10.76 3.64
CA LYS A 82 11.41 11.20 3.67
C LYS A 82 10.55 10.35 4.59
N LEU A 83 10.75 9.03 4.59
CA LEU A 83 9.88 8.10 5.33
C LEU A 83 10.24 8.03 6.83
N ALA A 84 11.53 8.14 7.16
CA ALA A 84 12.05 7.93 8.50
C ALA A 84 13.31 8.79 8.76
N PRO A 85 13.20 10.12 8.78
CA PRO A 85 14.34 11.03 8.97
C PRO A 85 15.12 10.77 10.27
N ILE A 86 14.45 10.23 11.30
CA ILE A 86 15.10 9.82 12.56
C ILE A 86 16.16 8.74 12.38
N ALA A 87 16.09 7.94 11.30
CA ALA A 87 17.09 6.91 10.99
C ALA A 87 18.46 7.53 10.69
N GLY A 88 18.52 8.75 10.15
CA GLY A 88 19.78 9.48 9.95
C GLY A 88 20.49 9.89 11.25
N LEU A 89 19.76 9.89 12.37
CA LEU A 89 20.27 10.17 13.72
C LEU A 89 20.51 8.88 14.53
N ALA A 90 20.32 7.73 13.89
CA ALA A 90 20.50 6.41 14.49
C ALA A 90 21.82 5.78 14.04
N SER A 91 22.37 4.94 14.89
CA SER A 91 23.52 4.08 14.59
C SER A 91 23.29 2.69 15.14
N GLY A 92 23.78 1.69 14.42
CA GLY A 92 23.55 0.27 14.70
C GLY A 92 23.04 -0.47 13.46
N LYS A 93 22.84 -1.78 13.63
CA LYS A 93 22.35 -2.67 12.58
C LYS A 93 20.90 -3.02 12.80
N ILE A 94 20.14 -3.13 11.72
CA ILE A 94 18.74 -3.57 11.74
C ILE A 94 18.53 -4.79 10.88
N SER A 95 17.59 -5.61 11.32
CA SER A 95 16.94 -6.62 10.50
C SER A 95 15.46 -6.29 10.41
N THR A 96 14.87 -6.38 9.22
CA THR A 96 13.45 -6.09 9.04
C THR A 96 12.84 -7.00 7.99
N LYS A 97 11.60 -7.43 8.23
CA LYS A 97 10.76 -8.01 7.18
C LYS A 97 9.63 -7.06 6.91
N VAL A 98 9.52 -6.60 5.67
CA VAL A 98 8.56 -5.57 5.27
C VAL A 98 7.80 -6.04 4.06
N ASN A 99 6.47 -6.04 4.15
CA ASN A 99 5.61 -6.03 2.99
C ASN A 99 5.29 -4.58 2.64
N LEU A 100 5.47 -4.21 1.38
CA LEU A 100 5.29 -2.87 0.87
C LEU A 100 4.53 -2.93 -0.45
N LYS A 101 3.39 -2.24 -0.48
CA LYS A 101 2.59 -2.02 -1.69
C LYS A 101 2.44 -0.52 -1.90
N THR A 102 2.74 -0.04 -3.11
CA THR A 102 2.66 1.38 -3.44
C THR A 102 2.50 1.58 -4.95
N ASP A 103 1.76 2.61 -5.31
CA ASP A 103 1.83 3.18 -6.66
C ASP A 103 3.14 4.00 -6.78
N LEU A 104 3.69 4.11 -7.99
CA LEU A 104 4.81 4.99 -8.31
C LEU A 104 4.34 6.17 -9.16
N ASP A 105 5.00 7.31 -8.98
CA ASP A 105 4.82 8.49 -9.82
C ASP A 105 5.68 8.43 -11.10
N GLY A 106 5.61 9.49 -11.92
CA GLY A 106 6.41 9.59 -13.15
C GLY A 106 7.93 9.62 -12.94
N ASN A 107 8.39 9.86 -11.71
CA ASN A 107 9.80 9.81 -11.32
C ASN A 107 10.19 8.45 -10.70
N MET A 108 9.29 7.45 -10.76
CA MET A 108 9.46 6.16 -10.13
C MET A 108 9.58 6.23 -8.60
N MET A 109 9.07 7.29 -7.99
CA MET A 109 9.02 7.46 -6.55
C MET A 109 7.68 6.94 -6.00
N PRO A 110 7.65 6.34 -4.79
CA PRO A 110 6.40 5.96 -4.16
C PRO A 110 5.45 7.15 -4.03
N VAL A 111 4.21 7.00 -4.51
CA VAL A 111 3.13 7.93 -4.19
C VAL A 111 2.78 7.72 -2.72
N PHE A 112 3.23 8.62 -1.85
CA PHE A 112 3.22 8.43 -0.41
C PHE A 112 1.85 8.07 0.19
N SER A 113 0.76 8.65 -0.32
CA SER A 113 -0.60 8.33 0.14
C SER A 113 -1.08 6.93 -0.28
N SER A 114 -0.36 6.23 -1.16
CA SER A 114 -0.68 4.86 -1.60
C SER A 114 0.14 3.78 -0.89
N VAL A 115 1.08 4.19 -0.03
CA VAL A 115 1.97 3.28 0.69
C VAL A 115 1.20 2.50 1.73
N ASN A 116 1.13 1.20 1.53
CA ASN A 116 0.46 0.24 2.38
C ASN A 116 1.35 -0.96 2.68
N GLY A 117 1.09 -1.65 3.79
CA GLY A 117 1.78 -2.87 4.17
C GLY A 117 2.16 -2.91 5.65
N GLY A 118 3.30 -3.48 5.98
CA GLY A 118 3.70 -3.62 7.37
C GLY A 118 4.81 -4.64 7.55
N GLY A 119 5.26 -4.75 8.79
CA GLY A 119 6.44 -5.57 9.06
C GLY A 119 6.87 -5.55 10.50
N ASN A 120 8.09 -6.06 10.70
CA ASN A 120 8.76 -6.01 11.99
C ASN A 120 10.19 -5.49 11.82
N LEU A 121 10.65 -4.71 12.78
CA LEU A 121 12.03 -4.24 12.86
C LEU A 121 12.68 -4.80 14.12
N MET A 122 13.84 -5.39 13.94
CA MET A 122 14.66 -5.98 14.99
C MET A 122 16.04 -5.35 15.02
N SER A 123 16.59 -5.15 16.20
CA SER A 123 17.98 -4.76 16.40
C SER A 123 18.48 -5.21 17.76
N THR A 124 19.74 -5.62 17.84
CA THR A 124 20.39 -5.88 19.12
C THR A 124 20.55 -4.60 19.93
N SER A 125 20.96 -3.51 19.28
CA SER A 125 21.12 -2.20 19.91
C SER A 125 21.05 -1.10 18.85
N LEU A 126 20.28 -0.05 19.14
CA LEU A 126 20.27 1.20 18.37
C LEU A 126 20.65 2.36 19.28
N THR A 127 21.59 3.17 18.81
CA THR A 127 21.96 4.41 19.49
C THR A 127 21.44 5.60 18.70
N PHE A 128 20.70 6.46 19.37
CA PHE A 128 20.13 7.69 18.82
C PHE A 128 20.70 8.90 19.53
N SER A 129 21.16 9.88 18.75
CA SER A 129 21.75 11.12 19.26
C SER A 129 21.11 12.33 18.58
N ASN A 130 21.01 13.44 19.30
CA ASN A 130 20.51 14.73 18.77
C ASN A 130 19.08 14.69 18.21
N VAL A 131 18.23 13.81 18.74
CA VAL A 131 16.81 13.77 18.34
C VAL A 131 16.05 14.85 19.10
N ASN A 132 15.34 15.74 18.38
CA ASN A 132 14.61 16.86 18.97
C ASN A 132 13.59 16.45 20.04
N SER A 133 12.86 15.35 19.81
CA SER A 133 11.89 14.83 20.78
C SER A 133 12.60 14.36 22.05
N PHE A 134 13.76 13.72 21.93
CA PHE A 134 14.53 13.20 23.07
C PHE A 134 15.08 14.35 23.92
N ASN A 135 15.57 15.42 23.28
CA ASN A 135 15.98 16.63 23.97
C ASN A 135 14.83 17.26 24.77
N LYS A 136 13.65 17.43 24.15
CA LYS A 136 12.49 17.99 24.85
C LYS A 136 11.96 17.08 25.97
N ILE A 137 12.07 15.75 25.82
CA ILE A 137 11.75 14.79 26.88
C ILE A 137 12.74 14.95 28.04
N ALA A 138 14.04 15.00 27.77
CA ALA A 138 15.05 15.23 28.79
C ALA A 138 14.81 16.53 29.58
N ASP A 139 14.47 17.61 28.88
CA ASP A 139 14.19 18.91 29.49
C ASP A 139 12.90 18.91 30.33
N ALA A 140 11.87 18.19 29.88
CA ALA A 140 10.61 18.04 30.58
C ALA A 140 10.75 17.17 31.84
N LEU A 141 11.58 16.13 31.79
CA LEU A 141 11.88 15.25 32.92
C LEU A 141 12.99 15.80 33.84
N LYS A 142 13.72 16.83 33.41
CA LYS A 142 14.96 17.34 34.06
C LYS A 142 16.04 16.26 34.20
N MET A 143 16.19 15.44 33.17
CA MET A 143 17.07 14.29 33.15
C MET A 143 17.88 14.24 31.84
N ASP A 144 19.08 14.82 31.85
CA ASP A 144 19.95 14.94 30.66
C ASP A 144 20.29 13.58 30.01
N LYS A 145 20.28 12.49 30.78
CA LYS A 145 20.49 11.13 30.25
C LYS A 145 19.52 10.75 29.12
N PHE A 146 18.34 11.38 29.04
CA PHE A 146 17.38 11.12 27.97
C PHE A 146 17.66 11.90 26.68
N LYS A 147 18.73 12.71 26.59
CA LYS A 147 19.14 13.36 25.33
C LYS A 147 19.74 12.39 24.31
N GLN A 148 20.32 11.29 24.80
CA GLN A 148 20.86 10.20 23.99
C GLN A 148 20.21 8.89 24.42
N TRP A 149 19.67 8.13 23.47
CA TRP A 149 19.03 6.86 23.78
C TRP A 149 19.87 5.72 23.23
N VAL A 150 20.17 4.76 24.09
CA VAL A 150 20.67 3.45 23.69
C VAL A 150 19.53 2.48 23.96
N ILE A 151 18.95 1.96 22.89
CA ILE A 151 17.80 1.07 22.94
C ILE A 151 18.30 -0.34 22.67
N GLU A 152 18.23 -1.20 23.66
CA GLU A 152 18.63 -2.60 23.53
C GLU A 152 17.44 -3.50 23.17
N LYS A 153 17.71 -4.55 22.40
CA LYS A 153 16.74 -5.59 22.03
C LYS A 153 15.46 -5.02 21.42
N VAL A 154 15.62 -4.18 20.40
CA VAL A 154 14.49 -3.65 19.64
C VAL A 154 13.82 -4.81 18.93
N ASN A 155 12.53 -4.97 19.16
CA ASN A 155 11.65 -5.86 18.39
C ASN A 155 10.28 -5.21 18.33
N LEU A 156 10.07 -4.40 17.29
CA LEU A 156 8.82 -3.69 17.08
C LEU A 156 8.10 -4.23 15.86
N SER A 157 6.78 -4.15 15.89
CA SER A 157 5.92 -4.43 14.74
C SER A 157 5.23 -3.15 14.32
N PHE A 158 5.08 -2.95 13.01
CA PHE A 158 4.42 -1.78 12.47
C PHE A 158 3.51 -2.12 11.30
N GLU A 159 2.60 -1.22 11.01
CA GLU A 159 1.64 -1.30 9.91
C GLU A 159 1.64 0.02 9.16
N MET A 160 1.54 -0.02 7.84
CA MET A 160 1.50 1.14 6.97
C MET A 160 0.13 1.17 6.30
N VAL A 161 -0.58 2.27 6.49
CA VAL A 161 -1.90 2.47 5.89
C VAL A 161 -1.99 3.89 5.34
N ASP A 162 -2.18 4.01 4.02
CA ASP A 162 -2.28 5.27 3.28
C ASP A 162 -1.16 6.27 3.63
N GLY A 163 0.05 5.73 3.76
CA GLY A 163 1.24 6.47 4.11
C GLY A 163 1.36 6.96 5.55
N LYS A 164 0.55 6.41 6.45
CA LYS A 164 0.76 6.52 7.90
C LYS A 164 1.38 5.22 8.42
N VAL A 165 2.44 5.37 9.21
CA VAL A 165 3.12 4.26 9.89
C VAL A 165 2.60 4.18 11.31
N PHE A 166 2.02 3.04 11.69
CA PHE A 166 1.53 2.73 13.02
C PHE A 166 2.49 1.76 13.70
N VAL A 167 3.09 2.19 14.81
CA VAL A 167 3.96 1.34 15.63
C VAL A 167 3.13 0.69 16.73
N LYS A 168 3.07 -0.64 16.71
CA LYS A 168 2.38 -1.41 17.75
C LYS A 168 3.13 -1.28 19.08
N PRO A 169 2.43 -1.34 20.23
CA PRO A 169 3.07 -1.30 21.53
C PRO A 169 4.19 -2.33 21.64
N PHE A 170 5.40 -1.85 21.97
CA PHE A 170 6.55 -2.70 22.24
C PHE A 170 7.26 -2.26 23.51
N GLU A 171 7.82 -3.22 24.24
CA GLU A 171 8.61 -2.98 25.44
C GLU A 171 10.10 -2.92 25.08
N THR A 172 10.81 -1.98 25.72
CA THR A 172 12.25 -1.83 25.58
C THR A 172 12.87 -1.25 26.86
N ALA A 173 14.20 -1.14 26.90
CA ALA A 173 14.94 -0.59 28.02
C ALA A 173 15.86 0.56 27.57
N LEU A 174 15.85 1.64 28.35
CA LEU A 174 16.76 2.79 28.24
C LEU A 174 17.67 2.78 29.47
N GLY A 175 18.73 1.96 29.41
CA GLY A 175 19.52 1.59 30.59
C GLY A 175 18.66 0.86 31.62
N LYS A 176 18.55 1.39 32.85
CA LYS A 176 17.70 0.81 33.91
C LYS A 176 16.22 1.22 33.83
N THR A 177 15.86 2.10 32.91
CA THR A 177 14.49 2.57 32.72
C THR A 177 13.76 1.65 31.76
N LYS A 178 12.65 1.04 32.20
CA LYS A 178 11.76 0.31 31.28
C LYS A 178 10.89 1.29 30.51
N ALA A 179 10.65 1.03 29.24
CA ALA A 179 9.81 1.85 28.38
C ALA A 179 8.84 0.98 27.59
N ASN A 180 7.58 1.40 27.49
CA ASN A 180 6.62 0.87 26.53
C ASN A 180 6.22 1.99 25.57
N ILE A 181 6.40 1.77 24.27
CA ILE A 181 6.27 2.79 23.23
C ILE A 181 5.24 2.34 22.20
N SER A 182 4.33 3.23 21.84
CA SER A 182 3.37 3.04 20.75
C SER A 182 3.03 4.39 20.12
N GLY A 183 2.53 4.39 18.89
CA GLY A 183 2.15 5.62 18.23
C GLY A 183 2.06 5.50 16.73
N TRP A 184 2.07 6.65 16.07
CA TRP A 184 2.08 6.75 14.63
C TRP A 184 2.83 7.98 14.16
N ASN A 185 3.28 7.93 12.91
CA ASN A 185 3.76 9.09 12.16
C ASN A 185 3.30 8.99 10.71
N SER A 186 3.31 10.12 10.01
CA SER A 186 3.01 10.20 8.58
C SER A 186 4.09 10.94 7.81
N PHE A 187 4.00 10.86 6.48
CA PHE A 187 4.96 11.48 5.57
C PHE A 187 4.91 13.02 5.54
N ASP A 188 3.87 13.63 6.08
CA ASP A 188 3.77 15.08 6.30
C ASP A 188 4.54 15.56 7.55
N GLU A 189 5.41 14.71 8.10
CA GLU A 189 6.18 14.90 9.32
C GLU A 189 5.36 14.97 10.61
N THR A 190 4.03 14.78 10.57
CA THR A 190 3.23 14.75 11.79
C THR A 190 3.39 13.40 12.50
N MET A 191 3.39 13.45 13.84
CA MET A 191 3.53 12.26 14.66
C MET A 191 2.79 12.40 15.97
N GLU A 192 2.34 11.25 16.49
CA GLU A 192 1.86 11.13 17.85
C GLU A 192 2.29 9.80 18.46
N TYR A 193 3.03 9.89 19.55
CA TYR A 193 3.53 8.74 20.30
C TYR A 193 3.19 8.86 21.77
N VAL A 194 2.92 7.71 22.37
CA VAL A 194 2.81 7.51 23.80
C VAL A 194 3.99 6.67 24.24
N MET A 195 4.66 7.14 25.29
CA MET A 195 5.73 6.40 25.93
C MET A 195 5.47 6.33 27.43
N ASN A 196 5.36 5.10 27.95
CA ASN A 196 5.25 4.83 29.36
C ASN A 196 6.61 4.42 29.91
N LEU A 197 7.17 5.26 30.77
CA LEU A 197 8.45 5.02 31.42
C LEU A 197 8.24 4.50 32.83
N SER A 198 9.05 3.53 33.25
CA SER A 198 9.23 3.12 34.63
C SER A 198 10.67 3.43 35.02
N ILE A 199 10.87 4.56 35.71
CA ILE A 199 12.19 5.11 35.99
C ILE A 199 12.55 4.82 37.45
N PRO A 200 13.66 4.11 37.73
CA PRO A 200 14.16 3.97 39.09
C PRO A 200 14.49 5.35 39.67
N ARG A 201 14.08 5.63 40.90
CA ARG A 201 14.35 6.92 41.56
C ARG A 201 15.84 7.22 41.69
N SER A 202 16.68 6.18 41.77
CA SER A 202 18.14 6.30 41.75
C SER A 202 18.69 6.89 40.45
N GLU A 203 17.93 6.83 39.35
CA GLU A 203 18.30 7.43 38.08
C GLU A 203 17.92 8.92 38.00
N PHE A 204 17.11 9.43 38.92
CA PHE A 204 16.79 10.86 38.98
C PHE A 204 18.02 11.62 39.48
N GLY A 205 18.53 12.55 38.68
CA GLY A 205 19.56 13.49 39.12
C GLY A 205 19.04 14.46 40.18
N GLY A 206 19.91 15.31 40.73
CA GLY A 206 19.53 16.27 41.78
C GLY A 206 18.37 17.19 41.36
N ALA A 207 18.37 17.70 40.13
CA ALA A 207 17.30 18.55 39.62
C ALA A 207 15.94 17.82 39.54
N ALA A 208 15.92 16.61 38.99
CA ALA A 208 14.69 15.81 38.87
C ALA A 208 14.16 15.35 40.24
N ASN A 209 15.05 14.98 41.17
CA ASN A 209 14.68 14.65 42.55
C ASN A 209 14.09 15.85 43.29
N ASN A 210 14.62 17.06 43.09
CA ASN A 210 14.05 18.27 43.68
C ASN A 210 12.63 18.54 43.17
N VAL A 211 12.38 18.38 41.87
CA VAL A 211 11.04 18.50 41.28
C VAL A 211 10.08 17.48 41.90
N LEU A 212 10.47 16.21 41.97
CA LEU A 212 9.66 15.17 42.60
C LEU A 212 9.36 15.47 44.08
N ASN A 213 10.37 15.84 44.86
CA ASN A 213 10.22 16.14 46.28
C ASN A 213 9.27 17.33 46.50
N ASN A 214 9.36 18.37 45.67
CA ASN A 214 8.46 19.51 45.72
C ASN A 214 7.01 19.10 45.41
N LEU A 215 6.79 18.28 44.39
CA LEU A 215 5.46 17.76 44.04
C LEU A 215 4.86 16.90 45.14
N VAL A 216 5.65 16.00 45.73
CA VAL A 216 5.23 15.17 46.88
C VAL A 216 4.87 16.05 48.08
N SER A 217 5.66 17.08 48.36
CA SER A 217 5.40 18.03 49.44
C SER A 217 4.09 18.80 49.20
N GLU A 218 3.84 19.27 47.98
CA GLU A 218 2.59 19.96 47.63
C GLU A 218 1.36 19.05 47.74
N ALA A 219 1.46 17.80 47.29
CA ALA A 219 0.38 16.81 47.41
C ALA A 219 0.07 16.50 48.89
N ASN A 220 1.10 16.35 49.72
CA ASN A 220 0.94 16.08 51.16
C ASN A 220 0.35 17.27 51.91
N LYS A 221 0.71 18.51 51.52
CA LYS A 221 0.03 19.71 52.03
C LYS A 221 -1.47 19.73 51.72
N LYS A 222 -1.91 19.06 50.66
CA LYS A 222 -3.32 18.88 50.28
C LYS A 222 -3.97 17.61 50.86
N GLY A 223 -3.30 16.93 51.79
CA GLY A 223 -3.84 15.78 52.52
C GLY A 223 -3.73 14.42 51.82
N ALA A 224 -2.94 14.30 50.75
CA ALA A 224 -2.83 13.07 49.97
C ALA A 224 -2.03 11.92 50.63
N ASN A 225 -1.22 12.20 51.67
CA ASN A 225 -0.32 11.23 52.34
C ASN A 225 0.46 10.34 51.36
N PHE A 226 0.99 10.96 50.31
CA PHE A 226 1.72 10.35 49.22
C PHE A 226 3.22 10.21 49.56
N THR A 227 3.80 9.07 49.18
CA THR A 227 5.26 8.85 49.18
C THR A 227 5.68 8.36 47.79
N ALA A 228 6.78 8.90 47.27
CA ALA A 228 7.30 8.47 45.98
C ALA A 228 8.00 7.11 46.14
N GLY A 229 7.49 6.09 45.43
CA GLY A 229 8.06 4.74 45.40
C GLY A 229 9.43 4.66 44.73
N GLU A 230 10.05 3.47 44.75
CA GLU A 230 11.36 3.23 44.15
C GLU A 230 11.37 3.32 42.62
N MET A 231 10.25 2.96 42.00
CA MET A 231 10.01 3.09 40.56
C MET A 231 8.96 4.17 40.32
N ILE A 232 9.32 5.19 39.55
CA ILE A 232 8.43 6.30 39.23
C ILE A 232 7.82 6.06 37.84
N PRO A 233 6.50 5.80 37.73
CA PRO A 233 5.83 5.70 36.45
C PRO A 233 5.65 7.10 35.85
N VAL A 234 6.08 7.29 34.60
CA VAL A 234 5.93 8.54 33.86
C VAL A 234 5.36 8.26 32.48
N ALA A 235 4.16 8.75 32.20
CA ALA A 235 3.62 8.77 30.85
C ALA A 235 4.09 10.03 30.13
N VAL A 236 4.56 9.86 28.90
CA VAL A 236 5.05 10.91 28.01
C VAL A 236 4.22 10.88 26.73
N LEU A 237 3.61 12.01 26.40
CA LEU A 237 2.92 12.24 25.13
C LEU A 237 3.83 13.08 24.24
N ILE A 238 4.06 12.57 23.03
CA ILE A 238 4.88 13.19 22.01
C ILE A 238 3.95 13.50 20.84
N GLY A 239 3.78 14.77 20.47
CA GLY A 239 2.95 15.18 19.34
C GLY A 239 3.65 16.21 18.47
N GLY A 240 2.92 16.80 17.52
CA GLY A 240 3.44 17.85 16.64
C GLY A 240 4.18 17.26 15.43
N THR A 241 5.23 17.95 14.98
CA THR A 241 6.03 17.50 13.83
C THR A 241 7.38 16.96 14.28
N ILE A 242 8.03 16.14 13.45
CA ILE A 242 9.39 15.63 13.69
C ILE A 242 10.37 16.79 13.95
N SER A 243 10.26 17.86 13.17
CA SER A 243 11.06 19.08 13.31
C SER A 243 10.74 19.88 14.59
N ASN A 244 9.47 19.95 14.99
CA ASN A 244 9.03 20.69 16.18
C ASN A 244 8.11 19.84 17.09
N PRO A 245 8.67 18.89 17.85
CA PRO A 245 7.88 18.02 18.71
C PRO A 245 7.26 18.79 19.88
N LYS A 246 6.05 18.44 20.29
CA LYS A 246 5.40 18.92 21.50
C LYS A 246 5.38 17.79 22.52
N ILE A 247 5.96 18.03 23.70
CA ILE A 247 6.09 17.02 24.75
C ILE A 247 5.20 17.40 25.94
N SER A 248 4.38 16.46 26.39
CA SER A 248 3.66 16.54 27.67
C SER A 248 4.02 15.34 28.53
N THR A 249 4.05 15.51 29.85
CA THR A 249 4.42 14.44 30.79
C THR A 249 3.46 14.38 31.98
N SER A 250 3.30 13.18 32.53
CA SER A 250 2.51 12.94 33.74
C SER A 250 3.20 13.39 35.02
N LEU A 251 4.45 13.89 34.97
CA LEU A 251 5.17 14.29 36.18
C LEU A 251 4.41 15.35 36.96
N LYS A 252 3.80 16.32 36.26
CA LYS A 252 2.97 17.36 36.88
C LYS A 252 1.69 16.82 37.52
N SER A 253 1.17 15.68 37.05
CA SER A 253 -0.05 15.05 37.55
C SER A 253 0.21 13.99 38.62
N ILE A 254 1.46 13.74 39.03
CA ILE A 254 1.76 12.89 40.19
C ILE A 254 1.21 13.52 41.50
N ALA A 255 1.02 14.84 41.54
CA ALA A 255 0.56 15.59 42.72
C ALA A 255 -0.96 15.62 42.92
N SER A 256 -1.75 15.11 41.97
CA SER A 256 -3.20 14.94 42.10
C SER A 256 -3.51 13.47 41.84
N ASN A 257 -4.50 12.87 42.50
CA ASN A 257 -4.94 11.47 42.28
C ASN A 257 -5.50 11.19 40.85
N ALA A 258 -5.01 11.90 39.83
CA ALA A 258 -5.40 11.87 38.42
C ALA A 258 -4.69 10.78 37.60
N MET A 259 -3.94 9.88 38.23
CA MET A 259 -3.21 8.81 37.54
C MET A 259 -4.15 7.82 36.84
N ASP A 260 -5.38 7.65 37.33
CA ASP A 260 -6.41 6.80 36.70
C ASP A 260 -7.11 7.50 35.52
N GLN A 261 -7.34 8.82 35.60
CA GLN A 261 -7.87 9.61 34.48
C GLN A 261 -6.88 9.73 33.31
N MET A 262 -5.58 9.79 33.61
CA MET A 262 -4.54 9.82 32.58
C MET A 262 -4.35 8.46 31.90
N LYS A 263 -4.45 7.35 32.65
CA LYS A 263 -4.49 5.99 32.06
C LYS A 263 -5.70 5.80 31.13
N GLN A 264 -6.87 6.33 31.49
CA GLN A 264 -8.06 6.30 30.64
C GLN A 264 -7.90 7.14 29.37
N GLN A 265 -7.45 8.40 29.46
CA GLN A 265 -7.20 9.25 28.28
C GLN A 265 -6.16 8.66 27.32
N ILE A 266 -5.13 7.98 27.84
CA ILE A 266 -4.09 7.34 27.04
C ILE A 266 -4.65 6.16 26.23
N ASN A 267 -5.42 5.28 26.88
CA ASN A 267 -6.04 4.14 26.20
C ASN A 267 -7.11 4.60 25.19
N GLU A 268 -7.90 5.62 25.52
CA GLU A 268 -8.90 6.19 24.62
C GLU A 268 -8.27 6.89 23.41
N THR A 269 -7.18 7.66 23.56
CA THR A 269 -6.56 8.35 22.42
C THR A 269 -5.93 7.37 21.42
N ILE A 270 -5.29 6.30 21.91
CA ILE A 270 -4.69 5.25 21.06
C ILE A 270 -5.78 4.45 20.35
N GLN A 271 -6.85 4.07 21.07
CA GLN A 271 -7.94 3.29 20.51
C GLN A 271 -8.79 4.13 19.54
N GLN A 272 -9.11 5.38 19.88
CA GLN A 272 -9.88 6.30 19.04
C GLN A 272 -9.13 6.67 17.76
N LYS A 273 -7.81 6.91 17.79
CA LYS A 273 -7.07 7.22 16.55
C LYS A 273 -6.85 6.01 15.66
N LYS A 274 -6.71 4.81 16.25
CA LYS A 274 -6.73 3.56 15.49
C LYS A 274 -8.09 3.35 14.82
N GLU A 275 -9.18 3.60 15.54
CA GLU A 275 -10.55 3.49 15.00
C GLU A 275 -10.88 4.60 14.00
N GLU A 276 -10.41 5.84 14.20
CA GLU A 276 -10.63 6.96 13.28
C GLU A 276 -9.87 6.75 11.95
N VAL A 277 -8.64 6.21 12.01
CA VAL A 277 -7.90 5.82 10.80
C VAL A 277 -8.58 4.63 10.12
N VAL A 278 -8.96 3.58 10.86
CA VAL A 278 -9.67 2.43 10.30
C VAL A 278 -11.03 2.82 9.69
N THR A 279 -11.71 3.82 10.26
CA THR A 279 -12.99 4.32 9.76
C THR A 279 -12.79 5.18 8.50
N LYS A 280 -11.79 6.07 8.49
CA LYS A 280 -11.43 6.84 7.27
C LYS A 280 -10.94 5.94 6.13
N VAL A 281 -10.20 4.88 6.44
CA VAL A 281 -9.78 3.85 5.48
C VAL A 281 -10.97 3.08 4.94
N ARG A 282 -11.98 2.75 5.76
CA ARG A 282 -13.23 2.13 5.27
C ARG A 282 -14.06 3.07 4.40
N GLU A 283 -14.08 4.36 4.72
CA GLU A 283 -14.77 5.39 3.92
C GLU A 283 -14.05 5.69 2.59
N GLU A 284 -12.71 5.76 2.58
CA GLU A 284 -11.92 5.95 1.35
C GLU A 284 -11.81 4.66 0.51
N ALA A 285 -11.69 3.50 1.12
CA ALA A 285 -11.83 2.20 0.44
C ALA A 285 -13.22 2.05 -0.19
N GLY A 286 -14.27 2.58 0.46
CA GLY A 286 -15.61 2.70 -0.10
C GLY A 286 -15.61 3.51 -1.41
N LYS A 287 -14.90 4.66 -1.44
CA LYS A 287 -14.76 5.48 -2.65
C LYS A 287 -13.99 4.79 -3.77
N TYR A 288 -12.92 4.05 -3.46
CA TYR A 288 -12.18 3.28 -4.46
C TYR A 288 -13.02 2.17 -5.09
N VAL A 289 -13.84 1.47 -4.30
CA VAL A 289 -14.78 0.46 -4.80
C VAL A 289 -15.89 1.12 -5.63
N GLU A 290 -16.37 2.30 -5.23
CA GLU A 290 -17.38 3.06 -5.97
C GLU A 290 -16.86 3.55 -7.33
N GLU A 291 -15.63 4.10 -7.38
CA GLU A 291 -14.97 4.49 -8.63
C GLU A 291 -14.69 3.28 -9.54
N ALA A 292 -14.25 2.15 -8.97
CA ALA A 292 -14.02 0.92 -9.72
C ALA A 292 -15.32 0.38 -10.32
N ASN A 293 -16.43 0.42 -9.57
CA ASN A 293 -17.75 0.05 -10.07
C ASN A 293 -18.20 0.98 -11.22
N ALA A 294 -17.97 2.29 -11.11
CA ALA A 294 -18.30 3.23 -12.18
C ALA A 294 -17.48 2.98 -13.46
N ARG A 295 -16.18 2.67 -13.33
CA ARG A 295 -15.31 2.29 -14.47
C ARG A 295 -15.74 0.97 -15.10
N ALA A 296 -16.06 -0.04 -14.27
CA ALA A 296 -16.57 -1.32 -14.72
C ALA A 296 -17.89 -1.19 -15.50
N GLN A 297 -18.83 -0.38 -14.99
CA GLN A 297 -20.08 -0.09 -15.68
C GLN A 297 -19.86 0.62 -17.02
N LYS A 298 -18.95 1.59 -17.07
CA LYS A 298 -18.61 2.30 -18.31
C LYS A 298 -18.01 1.36 -19.35
N LEU A 299 -17.09 0.48 -18.95
CA LEU A 299 -16.49 -0.54 -19.83
C LEU A 299 -17.54 -1.46 -20.43
N LEU A 300 -18.50 -1.93 -19.61
CA LEU A 300 -19.61 -2.76 -20.07
C LEU A 300 -20.55 -2.01 -21.03
N ALA A 301 -20.83 -0.73 -20.77
CA ALA A 301 -21.64 0.11 -21.64
C ALA A 301 -20.98 0.37 -23.00
N ASP A 302 -19.68 0.65 -23.01
CA ASP A 302 -18.91 0.87 -24.24
C ASP A 302 -18.81 -0.41 -25.08
N ALA A 303 -18.60 -1.57 -24.43
CA ALA A 303 -18.61 -2.87 -25.08
C ALA A 303 -19.98 -3.24 -25.66
N GLN A 304 -21.06 -2.96 -24.94
CA GLN A 304 -22.43 -3.19 -25.43
C GLN A 304 -22.71 -2.35 -26.67
N LYS A 305 -22.32 -1.07 -26.66
CA LYS A 305 -22.51 -0.19 -27.82
C LYS A 305 -21.77 -0.70 -29.06
N GLN A 306 -20.53 -1.17 -28.89
CA GLN A 306 -19.76 -1.78 -29.99
C GLN A 306 -20.39 -3.08 -30.49
N ALA A 307 -20.89 -3.93 -29.58
CA ALA A 307 -21.60 -5.15 -29.92
C ALA A 307 -22.88 -4.88 -30.73
N ASP A 308 -23.65 -3.85 -30.34
CA ASP A 308 -24.85 -3.41 -31.04
C ASP A 308 -24.53 -2.87 -32.44
N ASP A 309 -23.44 -2.09 -32.59
CA ASP A 309 -22.98 -1.60 -33.89
C ASP A 309 -22.54 -2.72 -34.83
N ILE A 310 -21.82 -3.73 -34.32
CA ILE A 310 -21.44 -4.93 -35.09
C ILE A 310 -22.69 -5.64 -35.62
N MET A 311 -23.70 -5.84 -34.75
CA MET A 311 -24.95 -6.50 -35.13
C MET A 311 -25.77 -5.66 -36.12
N ARG A 312 -25.81 -4.34 -35.94
CA ARG A 312 -26.49 -3.44 -36.86
C ARG A 312 -25.88 -3.50 -38.26
N VAL A 313 -24.56 -3.36 -38.37
CA VAL A 313 -23.83 -3.42 -39.65
C VAL A 313 -24.00 -4.79 -40.33
N ALA A 314 -23.96 -5.88 -39.55
CA ALA A 314 -24.16 -7.22 -40.06
C ALA A 314 -25.59 -7.43 -40.60
N ASN A 315 -26.61 -6.95 -39.89
CA ASN A 315 -28.00 -7.04 -40.32
C ASN A 315 -28.28 -6.19 -41.56
N GLU A 316 -27.75 -4.96 -41.63
CA GLU A 316 -27.83 -4.10 -42.82
C GLU A 316 -27.18 -4.78 -44.04
N SER A 317 -25.99 -5.38 -43.85
CA SER A 317 -25.26 -6.09 -44.89
C SER A 317 -25.97 -7.38 -45.32
N ALA A 318 -26.52 -8.13 -44.37
CA ALA A 318 -27.31 -9.35 -44.63
C ALA A 318 -28.58 -9.03 -45.42
N ALA A 319 -29.28 -7.94 -45.08
CA ALA A 319 -30.44 -7.46 -45.83
C ALA A 319 -30.05 -7.11 -47.28
N LYS A 320 -28.91 -6.43 -47.48
CA LYS A 320 -28.39 -6.11 -48.81
C LYS A 320 -28.07 -7.37 -49.63
N ILE A 321 -27.40 -8.36 -49.03
CA ILE A 321 -27.09 -9.65 -49.68
C ILE A 321 -28.37 -10.37 -50.12
N ARG A 322 -29.40 -10.40 -49.26
CA ARG A 322 -30.70 -11.02 -49.58
C ARG A 322 -31.38 -10.30 -50.75
N THR A 323 -31.43 -8.96 -50.72
CA THR A 323 -32.01 -8.14 -51.79
C THR A 323 -31.28 -8.34 -53.12
N GLU A 324 -29.95 -8.28 -53.13
CA GLU A 324 -29.15 -8.49 -54.34
C GLU A 324 -29.32 -9.90 -54.92
N SER A 325 -29.38 -10.91 -54.06
CA SER A 325 -29.57 -12.30 -54.47
C SER A 325 -30.98 -12.53 -55.06
N ASN A 326 -32.01 -11.91 -54.48
CA ASN A 326 -33.37 -11.93 -55.03
C ASN A 326 -33.43 -11.23 -56.39
N THR A 327 -32.84 -10.03 -56.52
CA THR A 327 -32.78 -9.29 -57.78
C THR A 327 -32.08 -10.10 -58.88
N ARG A 328 -30.94 -10.72 -58.58
CA ARG A 328 -30.24 -11.60 -59.54
C ARG A 328 -31.06 -12.83 -59.93
N ALA A 329 -31.73 -13.45 -58.95
CA ALA A 329 -32.61 -14.59 -59.20
C ALA A 329 -33.79 -14.21 -60.11
N ASP A 330 -34.39 -13.03 -59.92
CA ASP A 330 -35.50 -12.54 -60.75
C ASP A 330 -35.03 -12.21 -62.19
N GLN A 331 -33.82 -11.65 -62.34
CA GLN A 331 -33.20 -11.41 -63.65
C GLN A 331 -32.97 -12.71 -64.42
N LEU A 332 -32.44 -13.75 -63.76
CA LEU A 332 -32.24 -15.07 -64.36
C LEU A 332 -33.56 -15.66 -64.89
N ILE A 333 -34.64 -15.57 -64.11
CA ILE A 333 -35.97 -16.05 -64.51
C ILE A 333 -36.49 -15.25 -65.71
N ALA A 334 -36.35 -13.93 -65.70
CA ALA A 334 -36.79 -13.06 -66.79
C ALA A 334 -36.05 -13.33 -68.11
N GLU A 335 -34.76 -13.64 -68.05
CA GLU A 335 -33.93 -14.00 -69.20
C GLU A 335 -34.29 -15.40 -69.73
N GLY A 336 -34.46 -16.38 -68.84
CA GLY A 336 -34.91 -17.73 -69.20
C GLY A 336 -36.25 -17.76 -69.92
N LYS A 337 -37.21 -16.92 -69.50
CA LYS A 337 -38.51 -16.77 -70.17
C LYS A 337 -38.41 -16.29 -71.63
N LYS A 338 -37.41 -15.47 -71.96
CA LYS A 338 -37.19 -14.99 -73.34
C LYS A 338 -36.69 -16.10 -74.28
N ASN A 339 -36.14 -17.18 -73.72
CA ASN A 339 -35.44 -18.24 -74.46
C ASN A 339 -36.24 -19.56 -74.53
N GLY A 340 -37.52 -19.56 -74.15
CA GLY A 340 -38.43 -20.72 -74.26
C GLY A 340 -38.60 -21.54 -72.98
N THR A 341 -39.55 -22.48 -73.00
CA THR A 341 -40.02 -23.22 -71.81
C THR A 341 -38.94 -24.07 -71.12
N ILE A 342 -38.05 -24.70 -71.89
CA ILE A 342 -36.93 -25.49 -71.34
C ILE A 342 -35.91 -24.56 -70.65
N ALA A 343 -35.61 -23.40 -71.26
CA ALA A 343 -34.71 -22.40 -70.68
C ALA A 343 -35.29 -21.77 -69.40
N GLU A 344 -36.61 -21.57 -69.34
CA GLU A 344 -37.30 -21.08 -68.14
C GLU A 344 -37.16 -22.04 -66.95
N ILE A 345 -37.29 -23.36 -67.17
CA ILE A 345 -37.14 -24.37 -66.11
C ILE A 345 -35.71 -24.37 -65.55
N ALA A 346 -34.70 -24.32 -66.44
CA ALA A 346 -33.30 -24.24 -66.03
C ALA A 346 -33.01 -22.96 -65.25
N ALA A 347 -33.56 -21.82 -65.69
CA ALA A 347 -33.41 -20.53 -65.03
C ALA A 347 -34.07 -20.50 -63.64
N LYS A 348 -35.25 -21.11 -63.46
CA LYS A 348 -35.91 -21.22 -62.14
C LYS A 348 -35.04 -21.98 -61.13
N LYS A 349 -34.42 -23.10 -61.55
CA LYS A 349 -33.53 -23.88 -60.68
C LYS A 349 -32.24 -23.11 -60.32
N ALA A 350 -31.68 -22.36 -61.26
CA ALA A 350 -30.54 -21.48 -61.01
C ALA A 350 -30.89 -20.31 -60.07
N ALA A 351 -32.09 -19.74 -60.22
CA ALA A 351 -32.62 -18.69 -59.36
C ALA A 351 -32.86 -19.19 -57.92
N GLU A 352 -33.43 -20.38 -57.74
CA GLU A 352 -33.59 -21.02 -56.42
C GLU A 352 -32.24 -21.22 -55.73
N LYS A 353 -31.24 -21.74 -56.46
CA LYS A 353 -29.88 -21.90 -55.94
C LYS A 353 -29.27 -20.56 -55.54
N THR A 354 -29.43 -19.52 -56.36
CA THR A 354 -28.93 -18.16 -56.08
C THR A 354 -29.56 -17.57 -54.81
N ARG A 355 -30.88 -17.74 -54.64
CA ARG A 355 -31.58 -17.30 -53.42
C ARG A 355 -31.08 -18.07 -52.19
N LYS A 356 -30.93 -19.39 -52.30
CA LYS A 356 -30.44 -20.23 -51.21
C LYS A 356 -29.03 -19.85 -50.77
N GLU A 357 -28.09 -19.68 -51.70
CA GLU A 357 -26.73 -19.25 -51.39
C GLU A 357 -26.68 -17.84 -50.78
N GLY A 358 -27.57 -16.94 -51.23
CA GLY A 358 -27.72 -15.60 -50.64
C GLY A 358 -28.19 -15.64 -49.19
N ILE A 359 -29.19 -16.47 -48.88
CA ILE A 359 -29.69 -16.70 -47.52
C ILE A 359 -28.58 -17.30 -46.64
N GLU A 360 -27.92 -18.36 -47.10
CA GLU A 360 -26.84 -19.01 -46.34
C GLU A 360 -25.68 -18.04 -46.02
N LYS A 361 -25.29 -17.17 -46.98
CA LYS A 361 -24.26 -16.15 -46.76
C LYS A 361 -24.73 -15.07 -45.77
N ALA A 362 -25.96 -14.61 -45.88
CA ALA A 362 -26.54 -13.63 -44.97
C ALA A 362 -26.64 -14.18 -43.53
N ASP A 363 -27.09 -15.42 -43.39
CA ASP A 363 -27.23 -16.07 -42.08
C ASP A 363 -25.86 -16.35 -41.45
N LYS A 364 -24.88 -16.78 -42.25
CA LYS A 364 -23.50 -16.96 -41.79
C LYS A 364 -22.87 -15.64 -41.33
N LEU A 365 -23.11 -14.55 -42.05
CA LEU A 365 -22.62 -13.22 -41.67
C LEU A 365 -23.20 -12.77 -40.32
N VAL A 366 -24.51 -12.94 -40.12
CA VAL A 366 -25.16 -12.61 -38.84
C VAL A 366 -24.67 -13.51 -37.71
N ALA A 367 -24.46 -14.80 -37.97
CA ALA A 367 -23.93 -15.73 -36.97
C ALA A 367 -22.48 -15.41 -36.57
N GLU A 368 -21.62 -15.01 -37.51
CA GLU A 368 -20.25 -14.57 -37.22
C GLU A 368 -20.23 -13.25 -36.43
N ALA A 369 -21.08 -12.30 -36.80
CA ALA A 369 -21.25 -11.04 -36.07
C ALA A 369 -21.75 -11.27 -34.62
N GLN A 370 -22.74 -12.14 -34.44
CA GLN A 370 -23.23 -12.52 -33.11
C GLN A 370 -22.10 -13.12 -32.26
N LYS A 371 -21.32 -14.04 -32.83
CA LYS A 371 -20.17 -14.63 -32.13
C LYS A 371 -19.11 -13.58 -31.77
N GLN A 372 -18.86 -12.60 -32.62
CA GLN A 372 -17.93 -11.50 -32.32
C GLN A 372 -18.46 -10.61 -31.19
N SER A 373 -19.73 -10.22 -31.24
CA SER A 373 -20.40 -9.43 -30.20
C SER A 373 -20.40 -10.16 -28.84
N ASP A 374 -20.70 -11.46 -28.83
CA ASP A 374 -20.69 -12.27 -27.62
C ASP A 374 -19.29 -12.36 -27.01
N ASN A 375 -18.26 -12.55 -27.84
CA ASN A 375 -16.86 -12.58 -27.39
C ASN A 375 -16.41 -11.23 -26.84
N LEU A 376 -16.82 -10.13 -27.47
CA LEU A 376 -16.51 -8.78 -26.99
C LEU A 376 -17.11 -8.53 -25.60
N MET A 377 -18.39 -8.89 -25.42
CA MET A 377 -19.07 -8.79 -24.13
C MET A 377 -18.47 -9.70 -23.06
N ALA A 378 -18.10 -10.94 -23.43
CA ALA A 378 -17.45 -11.87 -22.52
C ALA A 378 -16.10 -11.32 -22.02
N LYS A 379 -15.29 -10.73 -22.91
CA LYS A 379 -14.01 -10.12 -22.55
C LYS A 379 -14.20 -8.89 -21.66
N ALA A 380 -15.15 -8.01 -21.99
CA ALA A 380 -15.47 -6.84 -21.18
C ALA A 380 -15.96 -7.22 -19.77
N ARG A 381 -16.73 -8.31 -19.63
CA ARG A 381 -17.12 -8.85 -18.32
C ARG A 381 -15.91 -9.35 -17.52
N GLN A 382 -15.01 -10.12 -18.14
CA GLN A 382 -13.79 -10.57 -17.47
C GLN A 382 -12.91 -9.41 -16.99
N GLU A 383 -12.76 -8.36 -17.82
CA GLU A 383 -11.99 -7.17 -17.44
C GLU A 383 -12.70 -6.36 -16.35
N SER A 384 -14.03 -6.22 -16.43
CA SER A 384 -14.87 -5.61 -15.38
C SER A 384 -14.72 -6.33 -14.04
N ASP A 385 -14.85 -7.65 -14.04
CA ASP A 385 -14.71 -8.48 -12.83
C ASP A 385 -13.32 -8.32 -12.22
N LYS A 386 -12.29 -8.26 -13.07
CA LYS A 386 -10.92 -8.02 -12.63
C LYS A 386 -10.75 -6.62 -12.02
N ILE A 387 -11.31 -5.57 -12.61
CA ILE A 387 -11.27 -4.20 -12.05
C ILE A 387 -11.91 -4.16 -10.67
N ILE A 388 -13.07 -4.81 -10.50
CA ILE A 388 -13.78 -4.87 -9.22
C ILE A 388 -13.00 -5.71 -8.19
N GLN A 389 -12.43 -6.83 -8.62
CA GLN A 389 -11.65 -7.72 -7.75
C GLN A 389 -10.36 -7.02 -7.28
N ASP A 390 -9.62 -6.39 -8.19
CA ASP A 390 -8.41 -5.63 -7.87
C ASP A 390 -8.72 -4.47 -6.89
N ALA A 391 -9.87 -3.82 -7.03
CA ALA A 391 -10.30 -2.76 -6.11
C ALA A 391 -10.69 -3.31 -4.72
N ARG A 392 -11.31 -4.50 -4.66
CA ARG A 392 -11.63 -5.18 -3.40
C ARG A 392 -10.38 -5.68 -2.69
N ASP A 393 -9.45 -6.29 -3.42
CA ASP A 393 -8.18 -6.77 -2.87
C ASP A 393 -7.35 -5.58 -2.34
N LYS A 394 -7.37 -4.44 -3.05
CA LYS A 394 -6.80 -3.18 -2.56
C LYS A 394 -7.50 -2.65 -1.29
N ALA A 395 -8.83 -2.69 -1.23
CA ALA A 395 -9.60 -2.27 -0.06
C ALA A 395 -9.40 -3.18 1.17
N GLU A 396 -9.10 -4.46 0.96
CA GLU A 396 -8.87 -5.45 2.02
C GLU A 396 -7.39 -5.54 2.46
N GLY A 397 -6.49 -4.77 1.85
CA GLY A 397 -5.06 -4.79 2.15
C GLY A 397 -4.37 -6.11 1.75
N LYS A 398 -4.88 -6.79 0.73
CA LYS A 398 -4.37 -8.07 0.21
C LYS A 398 -3.46 -7.91 -1.01
#